data_AF-A0A4Q9N9H5-F1
#
_entry.id   AF-A0A4Q9N9H5-F1
#
_cell.length_a   1.000
_cell.length_b   1.000
_cell.length_c   1.000
_cell.angle_alpha   90.00
_cell.angle_beta   90.00
_cell.angle_gamma   90.00
#
_symmetry.space_group_name_H-M   'P 1'
#
loop_
_entity.id
_entity.type
_entity.pdbx_description
1 polymer ?
#
loop_
_entity_poly.entity_id
_entity_poly.type
_entity_poly.pdbx_seq_one_letter_code
_entity_poly.pdbx_strand_id
1 'polypeptide(L)'
;MVNRPLLALAVRIVIALGTRTFFQPDEFFQSLEVAHHAVFGYGQLTWEWCAESPIRSIVYPGWNVPVYWALKTLRLDHTNALVWGPKLLHGLVAAGTDIWLIRLTRKVVGERYTDAAFYLSLLSFFHGLSLSRSISNSAETSLTTIALSHFPWNSHHSSWRNELRTALLYAAVACAIRPTNAIIWIYMFTWLLWRLRKQTHDILFVLTNAILTGGAVLSAVVILDTKYYGKLTFTPLNFLLTNASPVSLFYGTSPWHYYLTQALPLLCFTSIYWVGKGAYSAMGPTSTPPLRAVLGLVVWTLSVYSLAGHKEWRFIHPLLPLMHILAAKALVDDSGGSKARQTRGFSFRPSHLVLLLSLPLLAYVMLFHGHPQIDVMHYLRSRPVEQSLSIGFLMPCHSTPWQAYLHRSDLARDGDGSLWALGCEPPLQGQDAAGYKDQTDVFYEDPVKYLETHFPHHVNPNFPPSPLPRSRPGVAADATYPWRHEWPQSLVFFGALLEENGVRDLLIQLGYKEVWHVGSLWEEDSRRRGGVHVWQHDSVAL
;
A
#
# COMPACT_ATOMS: atom_id res chain seq x y z
N MET A 1 27.92 19.05 -10.64
CA MET A 1 27.31 17.71 -10.84
C MET A 1 26.22 17.55 -9.80
N VAL A 2 25.02 17.13 -10.20
CA VAL A 2 23.91 16.87 -9.26
C VAL A 2 24.24 15.62 -8.44
N ASN A 3 24.20 15.70 -7.12
CA ASN A 3 24.37 14.55 -6.24
C ASN A 3 23.10 13.68 -6.30
N ARG A 4 23.12 12.61 -7.12
CA ARG A 4 21.93 11.78 -7.40
C ARG A 4 21.30 11.18 -6.13
N PRO A 5 22.06 10.59 -5.18
CA PRO A 5 21.50 10.13 -3.91
C PRO A 5 20.80 11.22 -3.11
N LEU A 6 21.41 12.40 -2.99
CA LEU A 6 20.79 13.52 -2.25
C LEU A 6 19.50 14.00 -2.94
N LEU A 7 19.48 14.04 -4.27
CA LEU A 7 18.28 14.39 -5.04
C LEU A 7 17.17 13.35 -4.85
N ALA A 8 17.49 12.05 -4.87
CA ALA A 8 16.52 10.98 -4.62
C ALA A 8 15.90 11.10 -3.23
N LEU A 9 16.73 11.31 -2.21
CA LEU A 9 16.30 11.54 -0.83
C LEU A 9 15.38 12.76 -0.74
N ALA A 10 15.82 13.90 -1.28
CA ALA A 10 15.03 15.13 -1.25
C ALA A 10 13.67 14.94 -1.93
N VAL A 11 13.63 14.39 -3.15
CA VAL A 11 12.37 14.19 -3.89
C VAL A 11 11.43 13.24 -3.16
N ARG A 12 11.89 12.08 -2.71
CA ARG A 12 11.02 11.08 -2.07
C ARG A 12 10.55 11.50 -0.68
N ILE A 13 11.39 12.18 0.09
CA ILE A 13 10.97 12.74 1.39
C ILE A 13 9.96 13.87 1.20
N VAL A 14 10.18 14.78 0.23
CA VAL A 14 9.21 15.83 -0.09
C VAL A 14 7.88 15.23 -0.55
N ILE A 15 7.91 14.18 -1.37
CA ILE A 15 6.69 13.47 -1.77
C ILE A 15 6.00 12.85 -0.56
N ALA A 16 6.74 12.11 0.28
CA ALA A 16 6.16 11.45 1.45
C ALA A 16 5.51 12.44 2.43
N LEU A 17 6.24 13.51 2.80
CA LEU A 17 5.75 14.53 3.73
C LEU A 17 4.68 15.43 3.12
N GLY A 18 4.79 15.72 1.82
CA GLY A 18 3.85 16.56 1.08
C GLY A 18 2.54 15.86 0.71
N THR A 19 2.49 14.53 0.75
CA THR A 19 1.27 13.76 0.48
C THR A 19 0.22 14.01 1.57
N ARG A 20 -0.95 14.50 1.17
CA ARG A 20 -2.09 14.85 2.06
C ARG A 20 -3.35 14.03 1.77
N THR A 21 -3.24 13.06 0.88
CA THR A 21 -4.39 12.35 0.31
C THR A 21 -4.45 10.91 0.77
N PHE A 22 -5.67 10.37 0.82
CA PHE A 22 -5.92 8.95 0.95
C PHE A 22 -5.71 8.24 -0.40
N PHE A 23 -5.13 7.03 -0.39
CA PHE A 23 -5.01 6.22 -1.61
C PHE A 23 -5.59 4.82 -1.43
N GLN A 24 -5.16 4.08 -0.40
CA GLN A 24 -5.63 2.72 -0.14
C GLN A 24 -5.69 2.48 1.37
N PRO A 25 -6.67 1.69 1.86
CA PRO A 25 -6.80 1.38 3.28
C PRO A 25 -5.58 0.63 3.84
N ASP A 26 -4.87 -0.15 3.02
CA ASP A 26 -3.67 -0.90 3.42
C ASP A 26 -2.54 0.01 3.92
N GLU A 27 -2.53 1.29 3.53
CA GLU A 27 -1.58 2.29 4.05
C GLU A 27 -1.66 2.39 5.58
N PHE A 28 -2.86 2.20 6.13
CA PHE A 28 -3.15 2.32 7.55
C PHE A 28 -3.36 0.93 8.18
N PHE A 29 -4.34 0.18 7.70
CA PHE A 29 -4.83 -1.05 8.36
C PHE A 29 -3.94 -2.29 8.15
N GLN A 30 -2.96 -2.22 7.25
CA GLN A 30 -1.90 -3.25 7.11
C GLN A 30 -0.51 -2.71 7.47
N SER A 31 -0.41 -1.49 8.00
CA SER A 31 0.87 -0.88 8.35
C SER A 31 0.78 0.00 9.60
N LEU A 32 0.35 1.26 9.44
CA LEU A 32 0.48 2.27 10.49
C LEU A 32 -0.39 1.98 11.71
N GLU A 33 -1.62 1.53 11.50
CA GLU A 33 -2.57 1.23 12.58
C GLU A 33 -2.11 0.03 13.42
N VAL A 34 -1.57 -0.99 12.76
CA VAL A 34 -1.05 -2.20 13.41
C VAL A 34 0.18 -1.87 14.27
N ALA A 35 1.09 -1.06 13.73
CA ALA A 35 2.26 -0.60 14.47
C ALA A 35 1.89 0.35 15.61
N HIS A 36 0.89 1.21 15.42
CA HIS A 36 0.34 2.06 16.47
C HIS A 36 -0.25 1.19 17.58
N HIS A 37 -1.12 0.23 17.25
CA HIS A 37 -1.70 -0.72 18.20
C HIS A 37 -0.63 -1.48 18.99
N ALA A 38 0.43 -1.96 18.32
CA ALA A 38 1.53 -2.66 18.96
C ALA A 38 2.29 -1.82 20.01
N VAL A 39 2.36 -0.48 19.84
CA VAL A 39 3.09 0.42 20.74
C VAL A 39 2.18 1.03 21.82
N PHE A 40 0.97 1.43 21.44
CA PHE A 40 0.06 2.18 22.30
C PHE A 40 -1.00 1.31 22.96
N GLY A 41 -1.27 0.11 22.44
CA GLY A 41 -2.22 -0.85 23.01
C GLY A 41 -3.69 -0.59 22.66
N TYR A 42 -3.94 0.34 21.73
CA TYR A 42 -5.28 0.65 21.24
C TYR A 42 -5.26 1.03 19.75
N GLY A 43 -6.43 0.97 19.11
CA GLY A 43 -6.58 1.05 17.66
C GLY A 43 -7.38 -0.12 17.12
N GLN A 44 -7.62 -0.13 15.81
CA GLN A 44 -8.40 -1.17 15.15
C GLN A 44 -7.50 -2.12 14.35
N LEU A 45 -7.73 -3.41 14.50
CA LEU A 45 -7.15 -4.45 13.65
C LEU A 45 -8.25 -5.04 12.74
N THR A 46 -7.90 -5.37 11.50
CA THR A 46 -8.79 -6.06 10.56
C THR A 46 -8.81 -7.57 10.81
N TRP A 47 -9.74 -8.30 10.19
CA TRP A 47 -9.79 -9.77 10.29
C TRP A 47 -8.47 -10.44 9.90
N GLU A 48 -7.69 -9.82 9.01
CA GLU A 48 -6.43 -10.37 8.53
C GLU A 48 -5.42 -10.59 9.67
N TRP A 49 -5.58 -9.83 10.74
CA TRP A 49 -4.82 -9.92 11.99
C TRP A 49 -5.57 -10.71 13.07
N CYS A 50 -6.90 -10.61 13.12
CA CYS A 50 -7.70 -11.17 14.23
C CYS A 50 -8.24 -12.59 13.98
N ALA A 51 -8.19 -13.09 12.74
CA ALA A 51 -8.67 -14.43 12.40
C ALA A 51 -7.95 -15.53 13.18
N GLU A 52 -8.60 -16.69 13.30
CA GLU A 52 -8.02 -17.87 13.94
C GLU A 52 -6.66 -18.25 13.34
N SER A 53 -6.53 -18.09 12.01
CA SER A 53 -5.27 -18.20 11.29
C SER A 53 -4.91 -16.85 10.67
N PRO A 54 -4.17 -15.97 11.38
CA PRO A 54 -3.78 -14.66 10.85
C PRO A 54 -2.94 -14.80 9.58
N ILE A 55 -3.17 -13.91 8.61
CA ILE A 55 -2.56 -13.98 7.27
C ILE A 55 -1.50 -12.90 7.03
N ARG A 56 -1.31 -11.97 7.98
CA ARG A 56 -0.35 -10.87 7.85
C ARG A 56 0.78 -11.03 8.85
N SER A 57 2.02 -10.84 8.40
CA SER A 57 3.17 -10.82 9.29
C SER A 57 3.37 -9.45 9.92
N ILE A 58 3.82 -9.41 11.18
CA ILE A 58 4.21 -8.16 11.85
C ILE A 58 5.49 -7.56 11.26
N VAL A 59 6.23 -8.29 10.41
CA VAL A 59 7.52 -7.85 9.86
C VAL A 59 7.45 -6.47 9.18
N TYR A 60 6.42 -6.21 8.38
CA TYR A 60 6.29 -4.92 7.71
C TYR A 60 5.79 -3.78 8.63
N PRO A 61 4.66 -3.91 9.37
CA PRO A 61 4.29 -2.90 10.35
C PRO A 61 5.39 -2.63 11.39
N GLY A 62 6.15 -3.66 11.75
CA GLY A 62 7.27 -3.61 12.68
C GLY A 62 8.35 -2.58 12.31
N TRP A 63 8.43 -2.15 11.05
CA TRP A 63 9.32 -1.04 10.64
C TRP A 63 8.92 0.30 11.27
N ASN A 64 7.63 0.53 11.51
CA ASN A 64 7.11 1.76 12.10
C ASN A 64 7.12 1.71 13.65
N VAL A 65 7.23 0.52 14.26
CA VAL A 65 7.22 0.35 15.73
C VAL A 65 8.32 1.16 16.42
N PRO A 66 9.60 1.16 15.98
CA PRO A 66 10.63 2.00 16.59
C PRO A 66 10.32 3.50 16.52
N VAL A 67 9.66 3.96 15.45
CA VAL A 67 9.27 5.37 15.28
C VAL A 67 8.23 5.74 16.33
N TYR A 68 7.14 4.98 16.43
CA TYR A 68 6.10 5.24 17.43
C TYR A 68 6.61 5.06 18.86
N TRP A 69 7.46 4.07 19.10
CA TRP A 69 8.06 3.86 20.43
C TRP A 69 8.95 5.03 20.85
N ALA A 70 9.76 5.58 19.93
CA ALA A 70 10.55 6.77 20.18
C ALA A 70 9.66 7.99 20.49
N LEU A 71 8.58 8.19 19.72
CA LEU A 71 7.64 9.29 19.96
C LEU A 71 6.93 9.14 21.31
N LYS A 72 6.47 7.94 21.67
CA LYS A 72 5.84 7.63 22.96
C LYS A 72 6.79 7.89 24.13
N THR A 73 8.04 7.42 24.04
CA THR A 73 9.03 7.57 25.11
C THR A 73 9.47 9.01 25.30
N LEU A 74 9.60 9.78 24.22
CA LEU A 74 9.89 11.22 24.23
C LEU A 74 8.66 12.10 24.49
N ARG A 75 7.46 11.50 24.61
CA ARG A 75 6.17 12.19 24.76
C ARG A 75 5.88 13.18 23.62
N LEU A 76 6.29 12.86 22.40
CA LEU A 76 6.06 13.65 21.17
C LEU A 76 4.89 13.11 20.32
N ASP A 77 4.24 12.03 20.77
CA ASP A 77 3.12 11.33 20.15
C ASP A 77 1.85 12.20 20.02
N HIS A 78 1.68 13.20 20.88
CA HIS A 78 0.60 14.19 20.76
C HIS A 78 0.80 15.20 19.61
N THR A 79 2.00 15.28 19.02
CA THR A 79 2.32 16.25 17.94
C THR A 79 2.14 15.66 16.53
N ASN A 80 2.27 16.51 15.49
CA ASN A 80 2.28 16.07 14.09
C ASN A 80 3.42 15.09 13.75
N ALA A 81 4.43 14.96 14.62
CA ALA A 81 5.49 13.97 14.46
C ALA A 81 4.95 12.54 14.39
N LEU A 82 3.80 12.25 15.01
CA LEU A 82 3.12 10.95 14.90
C LEU A 82 2.84 10.57 13.44
N VAL A 83 2.39 11.53 12.63
CA VAL A 83 2.07 11.31 11.21
C VAL A 83 3.32 11.47 10.34
N TRP A 84 4.19 12.45 10.64
CA TRP A 84 5.38 12.74 9.83
C TRP A 84 6.49 11.71 10.00
N GLY A 85 6.62 11.08 11.16
CA GLY A 85 7.67 10.10 11.44
C GLY A 85 7.64 8.90 10.46
N PRO A 86 6.52 8.17 10.37
CA PRO A 86 6.38 7.10 9.38
C PRO A 86 6.56 7.60 7.94
N LYS A 87 6.00 8.77 7.57
CA LYS A 87 6.19 9.35 6.23
C LYS A 87 7.67 9.57 5.90
N LEU A 88 8.47 10.08 6.84
CA LEU A 88 9.90 10.24 6.66
C LEU A 88 10.60 8.89 6.42
N LEU A 89 10.28 7.87 7.23
CA LEU A 89 10.82 6.51 7.07
C LEU A 89 10.53 5.95 5.67
N HIS A 90 9.27 6.02 5.22
CA HIS A 90 8.88 5.49 3.90
C HIS A 90 9.46 6.31 2.75
N GLY A 91 9.63 7.62 2.91
CA GLY A 91 10.38 8.47 1.96
C GLY A 91 11.85 8.05 1.82
N LEU A 92 12.52 7.68 2.92
CA LEU A 92 13.90 7.18 2.90
C LEU A 92 14.00 5.82 2.20
N VAL A 93 13.07 4.90 2.50
CA VAL A 93 13.00 3.58 1.84
C VAL A 93 12.76 3.74 0.33
N ALA A 94 11.82 4.61 -0.04
CA ALA A 94 11.50 4.92 -1.43
C ALA A 94 12.69 5.48 -2.20
N ALA A 95 13.48 6.38 -1.59
CA ALA A 95 14.71 6.93 -2.20
C ALA A 95 15.73 5.82 -2.51
N GLY A 96 15.73 4.74 -1.72
CA GLY A 96 16.50 3.55 -2.01
C GLY A 96 16.20 2.98 -3.40
N THR A 97 14.93 2.88 -3.79
CA THR A 97 14.57 2.39 -5.13
C THR A 97 15.32 3.15 -6.22
N ASP A 98 15.35 4.48 -6.17
CA ASP A 98 16.02 5.30 -7.19
C ASP A 98 17.55 5.17 -7.16
N ILE A 99 18.14 5.10 -5.95
CA ILE A 99 19.59 4.96 -5.77
C ILE A 99 20.09 3.63 -6.31
N TRP A 100 19.43 2.53 -5.93
CA TRP A 100 19.83 1.19 -6.36
C TRP A 100 19.40 0.89 -7.80
N LEU A 101 18.39 1.59 -8.34
CA LEU A 101 18.08 1.56 -9.78
C LEU A 101 19.24 2.04 -10.64
N ILE A 102 20.01 3.05 -10.22
CA ILE A 102 21.22 3.50 -10.94
C ILE A 102 22.22 2.34 -11.06
N ARG A 103 22.50 1.64 -9.95
CA ARG A 103 23.41 0.50 -9.93
C ARG A 103 22.89 -0.65 -10.80
N LEU A 104 21.59 -0.96 -10.69
CA LEU A 104 20.94 -2.00 -11.48
C LEU A 104 21.03 -1.69 -12.99
N THR A 105 20.69 -0.46 -13.38
CA THR A 105 20.77 0.01 -14.78
C THR A 105 22.18 -0.14 -15.33
N ARG A 106 23.19 0.29 -14.57
CA ARG A 106 24.61 0.13 -14.94
C ARG A 106 24.97 -1.32 -15.24
N LYS A 107 24.48 -2.28 -14.44
CA LYS A 107 24.77 -3.71 -14.63
C LYS A 107 24.03 -4.33 -15.82
N VAL A 108 22.79 -3.89 -16.10
CA VAL A 108 21.96 -4.50 -17.15
C VAL A 108 22.27 -3.92 -18.53
N VAL A 109 22.35 -2.60 -18.64
CA VAL A 109 22.48 -1.89 -19.93
C VAL A 109 23.72 -1.01 -20.03
N GLY A 110 24.36 -0.64 -18.91
CA GLY A 110 25.62 0.14 -18.89
C GLY A 110 25.47 1.57 -18.37
N GLU A 111 26.60 2.24 -18.13
CA GLU A 111 26.64 3.57 -17.47
C GLU A 111 25.87 4.65 -18.22
N ARG A 112 25.88 4.60 -19.55
CA ARG A 112 25.25 5.57 -20.45
C ARG A 112 23.75 5.77 -20.17
N TYR A 113 23.07 4.75 -19.65
CA TYR A 113 21.62 4.75 -19.47
C TYR A 113 21.17 5.16 -18.05
N THR A 114 22.12 5.31 -17.13
CA THR A 114 21.84 5.49 -15.70
C THR A 114 21.07 6.77 -15.38
N ASP A 115 21.42 7.89 -16.01
CA ASP A 115 20.70 9.16 -15.83
C ASP A 115 19.25 9.06 -16.32
N ALA A 116 19.03 8.46 -17.50
CA ALA A 116 17.70 8.33 -18.07
C ALA A 116 16.80 7.47 -17.17
N ALA A 117 17.29 6.32 -16.69
CA ALA A 117 16.53 5.46 -15.77
C ALA A 117 16.21 6.17 -14.45
N PHE A 118 17.18 6.93 -13.92
CA PHE A 118 17.01 7.70 -12.69
C PHE A 118 15.92 8.78 -12.84
N TYR A 119 15.98 9.60 -13.90
CA TYR A 119 14.95 10.63 -14.13
C TYR A 119 13.58 10.02 -14.46
N LEU A 120 13.52 8.92 -15.21
CA LEU A 120 12.26 8.20 -15.45
C LEU A 120 11.62 7.75 -14.13
N SER A 121 12.43 7.26 -13.19
CA SER A 121 11.94 6.85 -11.86
C SER A 121 11.44 8.04 -11.04
N LEU A 122 12.15 9.18 -11.05
CA LEU A 122 11.73 10.39 -10.33
C LEU A 122 10.46 11.03 -10.93
N LEU A 123 10.32 10.99 -12.26
CA LEU A 123 9.18 11.55 -12.99
C LEU A 123 8.01 10.55 -13.17
N SER A 124 8.17 9.32 -12.69
CA SER A 124 7.14 8.29 -12.78
C SER A 124 5.94 8.65 -11.92
N PHE A 125 4.79 8.78 -12.57
CA PHE A 125 3.51 9.06 -11.90
C PHE A 125 3.22 8.03 -10.81
N PHE A 126 3.35 6.74 -11.13
CA PHE A 126 3.00 5.67 -10.19
C PHE A 126 3.98 5.54 -9.01
N HIS A 127 5.29 5.77 -9.24
CA HIS A 127 6.24 5.89 -8.14
C HIS A 127 5.90 7.09 -7.24
N GLY A 128 5.58 8.25 -7.83
CA GLY A 128 5.17 9.42 -7.05
C GLY A 128 3.89 9.17 -6.24
N LEU A 129 2.92 8.48 -6.82
CA LEU A 129 1.64 8.15 -6.18
C LEU A 129 1.80 7.19 -5.00
N SER A 130 2.62 6.13 -5.15
CA SER A 130 2.57 4.98 -4.23
C SER A 130 3.88 4.65 -3.51
N LEU A 131 5.04 4.88 -4.12
CA LEU A 131 6.32 4.34 -3.63
C LEU A 131 6.72 4.89 -2.25
N SER A 132 6.31 6.12 -1.92
CA SER A 132 6.63 6.77 -0.63
C SER A 132 5.52 6.61 0.42
N ARG A 133 4.42 5.92 0.10
CA ARG A 133 3.34 5.60 1.04
C ARG A 133 3.66 4.33 1.82
N SER A 134 3.09 4.21 3.01
CA SER A 134 3.29 3.07 3.93
C SER A 134 2.54 1.80 3.49
N ILE A 135 2.69 1.37 2.24
CA ILE A 135 2.08 0.15 1.70
C ILE A 135 3.15 -0.94 1.49
N SER A 136 2.82 -2.20 1.81
CA SER A 136 3.76 -3.32 1.69
C SER A 136 4.32 -3.52 0.27
N ASN A 137 3.55 -3.21 -0.78
CA ASN A 137 4.02 -3.24 -2.18
C ASN A 137 5.14 -2.23 -2.46
N SER A 138 5.17 -1.10 -1.74
CA SER A 138 6.21 -0.08 -1.89
C SER A 138 7.53 -0.52 -1.26
N ALA A 139 7.45 -1.17 -0.09
CA ALA A 139 8.60 -1.85 0.52
C ALA A 139 9.09 -3.02 -0.35
N GLU A 140 8.17 -3.84 -0.87
CA GLU A 140 8.47 -4.92 -1.81
C GLU A 140 9.22 -4.40 -3.05
N THR A 141 8.76 -3.29 -3.63
CA THR A 141 9.40 -2.66 -4.80
C THR A 141 10.82 -2.18 -4.48
N SER A 142 11.00 -1.54 -3.32
CA SER A 142 12.31 -1.03 -2.88
C SER A 142 13.29 -2.18 -2.62
N LEU A 143 12.88 -3.18 -1.85
CA LEU A 143 13.70 -4.35 -1.53
C LEU A 143 14.03 -5.18 -2.78
N THR A 144 13.07 -5.37 -3.68
CA THR A 144 13.27 -6.07 -4.96
C THR A 144 14.30 -5.35 -5.82
N THR A 145 14.23 -4.02 -5.90
CA THR A 145 15.19 -3.20 -6.67
C THR A 145 16.60 -3.29 -6.08
N ILE A 146 16.71 -3.20 -4.75
CA ILE A 146 17.98 -3.36 -4.04
C ILE A 146 18.55 -4.76 -4.31
N ALA A 147 17.75 -5.80 -4.11
CA ALA A 147 18.16 -7.18 -4.34
C ALA A 147 18.62 -7.41 -5.78
N LEU A 148 17.86 -6.94 -6.78
CA LEU A 148 18.22 -7.04 -8.18
C LEU A 148 19.50 -6.26 -8.50
N SER A 149 19.75 -5.10 -7.87
CA SER A 149 20.99 -4.34 -8.08
C SER A 149 22.24 -5.08 -7.58
N HIS A 150 22.08 -5.97 -6.59
CA HIS A 150 23.12 -6.85 -6.06
C HIS A 150 23.14 -8.23 -6.75
N PHE A 151 22.15 -8.54 -7.57
CA PHE A 151 22.09 -9.81 -8.28
C PHE A 151 23.30 -9.99 -9.23
N PRO A 152 23.84 -11.22 -9.36
CA PRO A 152 25.00 -11.48 -10.21
C PRO A 152 24.63 -11.53 -11.70
N TRP A 153 24.33 -10.36 -12.29
CA TRP A 153 24.04 -10.22 -13.72
C TRP A 153 25.21 -10.66 -14.61
N ASN A 154 26.45 -10.56 -14.11
CA ASN A 154 27.67 -11.09 -14.73
C ASN A 154 28.47 -11.89 -13.68
N SER A 155 28.51 -13.21 -13.82
CA SER A 155 29.18 -14.13 -12.87
C SER A 155 30.71 -14.08 -12.89
N HIS A 156 31.32 -13.32 -13.82
CA HIS A 156 32.77 -13.22 -13.95
C HIS A 156 33.41 -12.15 -13.04
N HIS A 157 32.62 -11.37 -12.31
CA HIS A 157 33.15 -10.35 -11.39
C HIS A 157 33.59 -11.00 -10.07
N SER A 158 34.80 -10.69 -9.59
CA SER A 158 35.40 -11.34 -8.40
C SER A 158 34.55 -11.28 -7.13
N SER A 159 33.67 -10.28 -7.00
CA SER A 159 32.81 -10.05 -5.84
C SER A 159 31.42 -10.70 -5.91
N TRP A 160 31.07 -11.44 -6.97
CA TRP A 160 29.69 -11.90 -7.24
C TRP A 160 29.07 -12.71 -6.09
N ARG A 161 29.88 -13.47 -5.35
CA ARG A 161 29.43 -14.28 -4.19
C ARG A 161 28.91 -13.43 -3.04
N ASN A 162 29.61 -12.34 -2.72
CA ASN A 162 29.20 -11.42 -1.66
C ASN A 162 27.97 -10.63 -2.09
N GLU A 163 27.93 -10.18 -3.35
CA GLU A 163 26.74 -9.51 -3.88
C GLU A 163 25.52 -10.43 -3.89
N LEU A 164 25.68 -11.72 -4.22
CA LEU A 164 24.61 -12.71 -4.16
C LEU A 164 24.05 -12.85 -2.74
N ARG A 165 24.89 -12.91 -1.70
CA ARG A 165 24.43 -12.97 -0.30
C ARG A 165 23.56 -11.76 0.05
N THR A 166 23.98 -10.56 -0.36
CA THR A 166 23.17 -9.35 -0.20
C THR A 166 21.85 -9.45 -0.97
N ALA A 167 21.90 -9.90 -2.24
CA ALA A 167 20.69 -10.07 -3.05
C ALA A 167 19.71 -11.07 -2.40
N LEU A 168 20.20 -12.19 -1.90
CA LEU A 168 19.42 -13.21 -1.21
C LEU A 168 18.76 -12.68 0.07
N LEU A 169 19.47 -11.86 0.86
CA LEU A 169 18.91 -11.26 2.06
C LEU A 169 17.73 -10.34 1.73
N TYR A 170 17.93 -9.40 0.81
CA TYR A 170 16.86 -8.47 0.42
C TYR A 170 15.70 -9.19 -0.29
N ALA A 171 15.99 -10.21 -1.10
CA ALA A 171 14.98 -11.07 -1.71
C ALA A 171 14.14 -11.81 -0.66
N ALA A 172 14.79 -12.43 0.32
CA ALA A 172 14.11 -13.16 1.39
C ALA A 172 13.25 -12.23 2.26
N VAL A 173 13.74 -11.03 2.60
CA VAL A 173 12.96 -10.02 3.34
C VAL A 173 11.77 -9.51 2.49
N ALA A 174 11.95 -9.32 1.18
CA ALA A 174 10.84 -8.96 0.29
C ALA A 174 9.75 -10.05 0.27
N CYS A 175 10.15 -11.34 0.18
CA CYS A 175 9.23 -12.48 0.29
C CYS A 175 8.57 -12.59 1.68
N ALA A 176 9.27 -12.23 2.75
CA ALA A 176 8.70 -12.22 4.10
C ALA A 176 7.60 -11.16 4.26
N ILE A 177 7.81 -9.97 3.67
CA ILE A 177 6.81 -8.89 3.67
C ILE A 177 5.64 -9.24 2.74
N ARG A 178 5.93 -9.82 1.57
CA ARG A 178 4.92 -10.24 0.60
C ARG A 178 5.30 -11.60 -0.01
N PRO A 179 4.64 -12.70 0.39
CA PRO A 179 4.94 -14.04 -0.11
C PRO A 179 4.88 -14.16 -1.65
N THR A 180 4.02 -13.36 -2.30
CA THR A 180 3.90 -13.32 -3.77
C THR A 180 5.16 -12.82 -4.47
N ASN A 181 6.07 -12.12 -3.79
CA ASN A 181 7.37 -11.70 -4.34
C ASN A 181 8.22 -12.90 -4.78
N ALA A 182 7.96 -14.09 -4.23
CA ALA A 182 8.61 -15.32 -4.64
C ALA A 182 8.47 -15.60 -6.15
N ILE A 183 7.40 -15.12 -6.80
CA ILE A 183 7.20 -15.26 -8.26
C ILE A 183 8.37 -14.65 -9.05
N ILE A 184 8.88 -13.49 -8.61
CA ILE A 184 10.02 -12.79 -9.24
C ILE A 184 11.29 -13.62 -9.06
N TRP A 185 11.52 -14.12 -7.85
CA TRP A 185 12.74 -14.84 -7.50
C TRP A 185 12.81 -16.24 -8.09
N ILE A 186 11.67 -16.92 -8.27
CA ILE A 186 11.62 -18.19 -9.02
C ILE A 186 12.23 -18.00 -10.41
N TYR A 187 11.82 -16.96 -11.15
CA TYR A 187 12.39 -16.67 -12.46
C TYR A 187 13.89 -16.33 -12.38
N MET A 188 14.28 -15.42 -11.48
CA MET A 188 15.67 -14.97 -11.39
C MET A 188 16.62 -16.09 -10.98
N PHE A 189 16.26 -16.92 -10.00
CA PHE A 189 17.09 -18.06 -9.61
C PHE A 189 17.12 -19.14 -10.68
N THR A 190 16.00 -19.43 -11.35
CA THR A 190 15.99 -20.37 -12.48
C THR A 190 16.94 -19.90 -13.58
N TRP A 191 16.90 -18.61 -13.93
CA TRP A 191 17.81 -18.02 -14.90
C TRP A 191 19.28 -18.12 -14.47
N LEU A 192 19.60 -17.83 -13.20
CA LEU A 192 20.96 -17.91 -12.67
C LEU A 192 21.48 -19.35 -12.66
N LEU A 193 20.69 -20.30 -12.16
CA LEU A 193 21.05 -21.71 -12.11
C LEU A 193 21.27 -22.26 -13.53
N TRP A 194 20.43 -21.87 -14.49
CA TRP A 194 20.63 -22.22 -15.90
C TRP A 194 21.96 -21.71 -16.46
N ARG A 195 22.38 -20.49 -16.10
CA ARG A 195 23.68 -19.95 -16.51
C ARG A 195 24.85 -20.67 -15.85
N LEU A 196 24.69 -21.07 -14.59
CA LEU A 196 25.69 -21.80 -13.82
C LEU A 196 25.65 -23.32 -14.04
N ARG A 197 24.81 -23.84 -14.95
CA ARG A 197 24.56 -25.29 -15.13
C ARG A 197 25.80 -26.17 -15.37
N LYS A 198 26.92 -25.58 -15.78
CA LYS A 198 28.20 -26.28 -15.98
C LYS A 198 29.18 -26.15 -14.79
N GLN A 199 28.81 -25.40 -13.74
CA GLN A 199 29.65 -25.02 -12.60
C GLN A 199 29.02 -25.51 -11.30
N THR A 200 29.13 -26.82 -11.03
CA THR A 200 28.46 -27.49 -9.90
C THR A 200 28.74 -26.85 -8.53
N HIS A 201 29.99 -26.44 -8.30
CA HIS A 201 30.37 -25.77 -7.05
C HIS A 201 29.63 -24.43 -6.85
N ASP A 202 29.38 -23.69 -7.95
CA ASP A 202 28.67 -22.41 -7.88
C ASP A 202 27.17 -22.59 -7.72
N ILE A 203 26.60 -23.65 -8.33
CA ILE A 203 25.22 -24.06 -8.06
C ILE A 203 25.04 -24.41 -6.58
N LEU A 204 25.91 -25.26 -6.03
CA LEU A 204 25.85 -25.65 -4.63
C LEU A 204 25.96 -24.43 -3.72
N PHE A 205 26.89 -23.51 -4.04
CA PHE A 205 27.01 -22.25 -3.30
C PHE A 205 25.71 -21.42 -3.32
N VAL A 206 25.08 -21.25 -4.48
CA VAL A 206 23.81 -20.52 -4.60
C VAL A 206 22.72 -21.19 -3.77
N LEU A 207 22.54 -22.51 -3.91
CA LEU A 207 21.50 -23.26 -3.20
C LEU A 207 21.69 -23.23 -1.68
N THR A 208 22.91 -23.48 -1.20
CA THR A 208 23.22 -23.44 0.23
C THR A 208 22.96 -22.05 0.81
N ASN A 209 23.42 -20.97 0.18
CA ASN A 209 23.17 -19.63 0.71
C ASN A 209 21.68 -19.26 0.62
N ALA A 210 20.95 -19.72 -0.40
CA ALA A 210 19.51 -19.49 -0.52
C ALA A 210 18.72 -20.21 0.58
N ILE A 211 19.02 -21.48 0.85
CA ILE A 211 18.39 -22.26 1.92
C ILE A 211 18.72 -21.65 3.29
N LEU A 212 19.98 -21.31 3.55
CA LEU A 212 20.38 -20.71 4.83
C LEU A 212 19.74 -19.34 5.06
N THR A 213 19.75 -18.46 4.04
CA THR A 213 19.18 -17.11 4.16
C THR A 213 17.65 -17.16 4.24
N GLY A 214 17.02 -17.94 3.36
CA GLY A 214 15.57 -18.13 3.36
C GLY A 214 15.07 -18.78 4.65
N GLY A 215 15.76 -19.82 5.12
CA GLY A 215 15.48 -20.47 6.40
C GLY A 215 15.61 -19.50 7.58
N ALA A 216 16.69 -18.73 7.65
CA ALA A 216 16.89 -17.74 8.73
C ALA A 216 15.80 -16.66 8.75
N VAL A 217 15.44 -16.09 7.58
CA VAL A 217 14.37 -15.08 7.49
C VAL A 217 13.01 -15.69 7.82
N LEU A 218 12.72 -16.89 7.33
CA LEU A 218 11.47 -17.59 7.62
C LEU A 218 11.33 -17.92 9.11
N SER A 219 12.42 -18.38 9.75
CA SER A 219 12.46 -18.57 11.20
C SER A 219 12.21 -17.26 11.94
N ALA A 220 12.81 -16.15 11.50
CA ALA A 220 12.56 -14.84 12.09
C ALA A 220 11.09 -14.41 11.95
N VAL A 221 10.45 -14.64 10.80
CA VAL A 221 9.01 -14.40 10.59
C VAL A 221 8.19 -15.19 11.59
N VAL A 222 8.41 -16.50 11.69
CA VAL A 222 7.66 -17.37 12.61
C VAL A 222 7.87 -16.94 14.07
N ILE A 223 9.09 -16.59 14.47
CA ILE A 223 9.38 -16.13 15.84
C ILE A 223 8.67 -14.80 16.13
N LEU A 224 8.77 -13.83 15.24
CA LEU A 224 8.18 -12.50 15.42
C LEU A 224 6.65 -12.57 15.43
N ASP A 225 6.06 -13.30 14.50
CA ASP A 225 4.61 -13.47 14.42
C ASP A 225 4.10 -14.27 15.62
N THR A 226 4.80 -15.33 16.02
CA THR A 226 4.42 -16.11 17.22
C THR A 226 4.45 -15.26 18.48
N LYS A 227 5.44 -14.38 18.62
CA LYS A 227 5.51 -13.43 19.74
C LYS A 227 4.39 -12.39 19.67
N TYR A 228 4.10 -11.85 18.49
CA TYR A 228 3.08 -10.82 18.30
C TYR A 228 1.67 -11.37 18.57
N TYR A 229 1.36 -12.57 18.07
CA TYR A 229 0.04 -13.20 18.21
C TYR A 229 -0.13 -14.01 19.50
N GLY A 230 0.95 -14.28 20.25
CA GLY A 230 0.90 -15.11 21.46
C GLY A 230 0.64 -16.60 21.21
N LYS A 231 0.65 -17.05 19.95
CA LYS A 231 0.45 -18.45 19.53
C LYS A 231 1.34 -18.77 18.34
N LEU A 232 1.75 -20.04 18.19
CA LEU A 232 2.58 -20.47 17.05
C LEU A 232 1.87 -20.10 15.75
N THR A 233 2.47 -19.17 15.00
CA THR A 233 1.84 -18.61 13.80
C THR A 233 2.82 -18.65 12.64
N PHE A 234 2.38 -19.23 11.52
CA PHE A 234 3.14 -19.26 10.28
C PHE A 234 2.39 -18.51 9.18
N THR A 235 2.53 -17.17 9.18
CA THR A 235 1.71 -16.28 8.34
C THR A 235 1.88 -16.46 6.83
N PRO A 236 3.07 -16.74 6.25
CA PRO A 236 3.17 -17.02 4.82
C PRO A 236 2.35 -18.23 4.38
N LEU A 237 2.26 -19.29 5.20
CA LEU A 237 1.45 -20.45 4.88
C LEU A 237 -0.05 -20.11 4.97
N ASN A 238 -0.47 -19.45 6.04
CA ASN A 238 -1.86 -18.99 6.20
C ASN A 238 -2.28 -18.09 5.05
N PHE A 239 -1.42 -17.15 4.65
CA PHE A 239 -1.64 -16.28 3.49
C PHE A 239 -1.89 -17.07 2.21
N LEU A 240 -1.05 -18.07 1.91
CA LEU A 240 -1.22 -18.90 0.71
C LEU A 240 -2.52 -19.71 0.75
N LEU A 241 -2.84 -20.31 1.90
CA LEU A 241 -4.07 -21.08 2.08
C LEU A 241 -5.32 -20.20 1.91
N THR A 242 -5.34 -19.02 2.52
CA THR A 242 -6.48 -18.10 2.41
C THR A 242 -6.62 -17.51 1.00
N ASN A 243 -5.52 -17.17 0.32
CA ASN A 243 -5.60 -16.67 -1.06
C ASN A 243 -5.97 -17.75 -2.07
N ALA A 244 -5.74 -19.03 -1.76
CA ALA A 244 -6.25 -20.15 -2.54
C ALA A 244 -7.75 -20.43 -2.28
N SER A 245 -8.35 -19.80 -1.28
CA SER A 245 -9.77 -19.91 -0.95
C SER A 245 -10.62 -18.83 -1.67
N PRO A 246 -11.96 -18.98 -1.69
CA PRO A 246 -12.88 -17.99 -2.28
C PRO A 246 -12.82 -16.60 -1.63
N VAL A 247 -12.22 -16.45 -0.44
CA VAL A 247 -12.07 -15.16 0.25
C VAL A 247 -11.37 -14.12 -0.62
N SER A 248 -10.43 -14.53 -1.49
CA SER A 248 -9.77 -13.61 -2.41
C SER A 248 -10.74 -13.01 -3.46
N LEU A 249 -11.80 -13.73 -3.82
CA LEU A 249 -12.80 -13.30 -4.80
C LEU A 249 -13.81 -12.29 -4.21
N PHE A 250 -13.94 -12.25 -2.88
CA PHE A 250 -14.75 -11.26 -2.17
C PHE A 250 -14.32 -9.82 -2.49
N TYR A 251 -13.02 -9.61 -2.72
CA TYR A 251 -12.45 -8.31 -3.10
C TYR A 251 -12.57 -8.00 -4.60
N GLY A 252 -13.43 -8.72 -5.32
CA GLY A 252 -13.69 -8.55 -6.74
C GLY A 252 -12.76 -9.35 -7.64
N THR A 253 -13.18 -9.50 -8.89
CA THR A 253 -12.45 -10.22 -9.94
C THR A 253 -12.13 -9.32 -11.11
N SER A 254 -11.08 -9.66 -11.86
CA SER A 254 -10.65 -8.90 -13.03
C SER A 254 -10.29 -9.82 -14.19
N PRO A 255 -10.52 -9.40 -15.45
CA PRO A 255 -10.23 -10.22 -16.62
C PRO A 255 -8.74 -10.59 -16.71
N TRP A 256 -8.41 -11.66 -17.43
CA TRP A 256 -7.03 -12.15 -17.56
C TRP A 256 -6.09 -11.10 -18.19
N HIS A 257 -6.61 -10.24 -19.07
CA HIS A 257 -5.85 -9.18 -19.75
C HIS A 257 -5.70 -7.89 -18.94
N TYR A 258 -6.21 -7.84 -17.70
CA TYR A 258 -6.19 -6.66 -16.83
C TYR A 258 -4.81 -6.00 -16.74
N TYR A 259 -3.75 -6.79 -16.52
CA TYR A 259 -2.41 -6.23 -16.39
C TYR A 259 -1.89 -5.60 -17.68
N LEU A 260 -2.23 -6.19 -18.83
CA LEU A 260 -1.81 -5.67 -20.13
C LEU A 260 -2.58 -4.40 -20.53
N THR A 261 -3.89 -4.40 -20.28
CA THR A 261 -4.82 -3.37 -20.78
C THR A 261 -5.05 -2.21 -19.82
N GLN A 262 -4.81 -2.41 -18.51
CA GLN A 262 -5.07 -1.40 -17.48
C GLN A 262 -3.83 -1.11 -16.65
N ALA A 263 -3.24 -2.14 -16.03
CA ALA A 263 -2.14 -1.91 -15.08
C ALA A 263 -0.87 -1.36 -15.74
N LEU A 264 -0.43 -1.93 -16.88
CA LEU A 264 0.75 -1.44 -17.61
C LEU A 264 0.59 0.01 -18.09
N PRO A 265 -0.53 0.39 -18.75
CA PRO A 265 -0.80 1.79 -19.08
C PRO A 265 -0.74 2.73 -17.86
N LEU A 266 -1.29 2.33 -16.71
CA LEU A 266 -1.29 3.15 -15.49
C LEU A 266 0.12 3.27 -14.88
N LEU A 267 0.84 2.16 -14.74
CA LEU A 267 2.18 2.14 -14.12
C LEU A 267 3.22 2.89 -14.95
N CYS A 268 3.21 2.66 -16.27
CA CYS A 268 4.18 3.29 -17.17
C CYS A 268 3.75 4.71 -17.55
N PHE A 269 2.44 4.99 -17.63
CA PHE A 269 1.86 6.28 -18.01
C PHE A 269 2.63 6.94 -19.18
N THR A 270 3.26 8.09 -18.95
CA THR A 270 4.02 8.83 -19.97
C THR A 270 5.24 8.09 -20.53
N SER A 271 5.76 7.06 -19.83
CA SER A 271 6.90 6.27 -20.32
C SER A 271 6.51 5.04 -21.15
N ILE A 272 5.21 4.73 -21.30
CA ILE A 272 4.74 3.47 -21.93
C ILE A 272 5.32 3.22 -23.32
N TYR A 273 5.43 4.27 -24.15
CA TYR A 273 5.99 4.16 -25.49
C TYR A 273 7.43 3.65 -25.47
N TRP A 274 8.28 4.24 -24.62
CA TRP A 274 9.68 3.83 -24.50
C TRP A 274 9.84 2.48 -23.83
N VAL A 275 8.96 2.12 -22.89
CA VAL A 275 8.92 0.76 -22.32
C VAL A 275 8.68 -0.26 -23.44
N GLY A 276 7.67 -0.05 -24.28
CA GLY A 276 7.35 -0.93 -25.41
C GLY A 276 8.49 -1.03 -26.43
N LYS A 277 9.09 0.10 -26.80
CA LYS A 277 10.25 0.12 -27.71
C LYS A 277 11.48 -0.54 -27.11
N GLY A 278 11.71 -0.35 -25.81
CA GLY A 278 12.78 -1.00 -25.05
C GLY A 278 12.59 -2.52 -24.98
N ALA A 279 11.36 -2.97 -24.75
CA ALA A 279 10.99 -4.38 -24.81
C ALA A 279 11.25 -4.97 -26.22
N TYR A 280 10.84 -4.28 -27.27
CA TYR A 280 11.12 -4.70 -28.65
C TYR A 280 12.64 -4.82 -28.91
N SER A 281 13.44 -3.83 -28.48
CA SER A 281 14.90 -3.88 -28.58
C SER A 281 15.49 -5.06 -27.78
N ALA A 282 14.90 -5.41 -26.64
CA ALA A 282 15.37 -6.52 -25.81
C ALA A 282 15.12 -7.89 -26.47
N MET A 283 14.12 -8.01 -27.34
CA MET A 283 13.86 -9.22 -28.15
C MET A 283 14.81 -9.37 -29.34
N GLY A 284 15.49 -8.29 -29.75
CA GLY A 284 16.36 -8.28 -30.92
C GLY A 284 17.61 -9.17 -30.81
N PRO A 285 18.26 -9.49 -31.95
CA PRO A 285 19.43 -10.37 -31.99
C PRO A 285 20.65 -9.78 -31.26
N THR A 286 20.77 -8.45 -31.23
CA THR A 286 21.87 -7.70 -30.58
C THR A 286 21.68 -7.48 -29.08
N SER A 287 20.58 -7.99 -28.50
CA SER A 287 20.25 -7.82 -27.09
C SER A 287 21.18 -8.59 -26.16
N THR A 288 21.54 -7.97 -25.04
CA THR A 288 22.41 -8.58 -24.03
C THR A 288 21.63 -9.59 -23.18
N PRO A 289 22.28 -10.66 -22.65
CA PRO A 289 21.60 -11.63 -21.78
C PRO A 289 20.92 -11.00 -20.54
N PRO A 290 21.51 -10.02 -19.83
CA PRO A 290 20.83 -9.32 -18.74
C PRO A 290 19.55 -8.61 -19.18
N LEU A 291 19.56 -7.92 -20.32
CA LEU A 291 18.41 -7.20 -20.83
C LEU A 291 17.26 -8.16 -21.23
N ARG A 292 17.60 -9.29 -21.87
CA ARG A 292 16.62 -10.36 -22.15
C ARG A 292 16.00 -10.94 -20.88
N ALA A 293 16.81 -11.12 -19.83
CA ALA A 293 16.32 -11.60 -18.53
C ALA A 293 15.41 -10.58 -17.85
N VAL A 294 15.69 -9.28 -17.97
CA VAL A 294 14.80 -8.22 -17.49
C VAL A 294 13.44 -8.28 -18.20
N LEU A 295 13.41 -8.36 -19.53
CA LEU A 295 12.16 -8.50 -20.27
C LEU A 295 11.43 -9.79 -19.90
N GLY A 296 12.15 -10.91 -19.85
CA GLY A 296 11.57 -12.20 -19.51
C GLY A 296 11.00 -12.23 -18.10
N LEU A 297 11.60 -11.55 -17.13
CA LEU A 297 11.07 -11.41 -15.78
C LEU A 297 9.75 -10.62 -15.76
N VAL A 298 9.67 -9.52 -16.53
CA VAL A 298 8.43 -8.75 -16.68
C VAL A 298 7.33 -9.63 -17.28
N VAL A 299 7.60 -10.30 -18.40
CA VAL A 299 6.63 -11.18 -19.08
C VAL A 299 6.20 -12.36 -18.21
N TRP A 300 7.14 -12.99 -17.51
CA TRP A 300 6.88 -14.08 -16.57
C TRP A 300 5.90 -13.64 -15.47
N THR A 301 6.23 -12.54 -14.80
CA THR A 301 5.47 -12.10 -13.64
C THR A 301 4.06 -11.65 -14.04
N LEU A 302 3.93 -10.95 -15.18
CA LEU A 302 2.62 -10.59 -15.74
C LEU A 302 1.79 -11.82 -16.09
N SER A 303 2.40 -12.82 -16.73
CA SER A 303 1.73 -14.08 -17.10
C SER A 303 1.19 -14.81 -15.88
N VAL A 304 2.00 -14.94 -14.81
CA VAL A 304 1.57 -15.63 -13.57
C VAL A 304 0.44 -14.86 -12.88
N TYR A 305 0.55 -13.55 -12.71
CA TYR A 305 -0.51 -12.76 -12.06
C TYR A 305 -1.80 -12.70 -12.90
N SER A 306 -1.71 -12.78 -14.24
CA SER A 306 -2.89 -12.83 -15.11
C SER A 306 -3.80 -14.03 -14.87
N LEU A 307 -3.27 -15.11 -14.27
CA LEU A 307 -4.01 -16.32 -13.91
C LEU A 307 -4.82 -16.17 -12.61
N ALA A 308 -4.52 -15.18 -11.76
CA ALA A 308 -5.24 -14.96 -10.50
C ALA A 308 -6.62 -14.30 -10.73
N GLY A 309 -7.65 -14.66 -9.95
CA GLY A 309 -8.99 -14.05 -10.07
C GLY A 309 -9.00 -12.57 -9.69
N HIS A 310 -8.49 -12.27 -8.49
CA HIS A 310 -8.31 -10.92 -7.97
C HIS A 310 -7.00 -10.30 -8.47
N LYS A 311 -7.04 -9.04 -8.89
CA LYS A 311 -5.90 -8.34 -9.49
C LYS A 311 -5.89 -6.88 -9.08
N GLU A 312 -4.69 -6.34 -8.87
CA GLU A 312 -4.51 -4.93 -8.55
C GLU A 312 -3.26 -4.37 -9.24
N TRP A 313 -3.27 -3.08 -9.62
CA TRP A 313 -2.13 -2.45 -10.28
C TRP A 313 -0.85 -2.51 -9.43
N ARG A 314 -0.98 -2.40 -8.10
CA ARG A 314 0.16 -2.39 -7.17
C ARG A 314 0.89 -3.74 -7.05
N PHE A 315 0.27 -4.86 -7.44
CA PHE A 315 0.91 -6.18 -7.38
C PHE A 315 2.11 -6.29 -8.34
N ILE A 316 2.13 -5.50 -9.41
CA ILE A 316 3.23 -5.46 -10.39
C ILE A 316 4.14 -4.25 -10.22
N HIS A 317 3.94 -3.44 -9.16
CA HIS A 317 4.82 -2.30 -8.84
C HIS A 317 6.31 -2.68 -8.74
N PRO A 318 6.70 -3.85 -8.18
CA PRO A 318 8.10 -4.27 -8.13
C PRO A 318 8.78 -4.42 -9.50
N LEU A 319 8.00 -4.50 -10.59
CA LEU A 319 8.51 -4.57 -11.96
C LEU A 319 8.74 -3.19 -12.59
N LEU A 320 8.15 -2.13 -12.04
CA LEU A 320 8.23 -0.79 -12.63
C LEU A 320 9.68 -0.25 -12.74
N PRO A 321 10.58 -0.46 -11.75
CA PRO A 321 12.00 -0.14 -11.91
C PRO A 321 12.66 -0.82 -13.12
N LEU A 322 12.25 -2.06 -13.45
CA LEU A 322 12.73 -2.77 -14.64
C LEU A 322 12.17 -2.20 -15.94
N MET A 323 10.91 -1.77 -15.92
CA MET A 323 10.30 -1.06 -17.05
C MET A 323 11.01 0.27 -17.29
N HIS A 324 11.42 1.00 -16.24
CA HIS A 324 12.27 2.20 -16.39
C HIS A 324 13.61 1.90 -17.06
N ILE A 325 14.22 0.73 -16.85
CA ILE A 325 15.45 0.32 -17.55
C ILE A 325 15.19 0.10 -19.04
N LEU A 326 14.09 -0.58 -19.39
CA LEU A 326 13.69 -0.78 -20.79
C LEU A 326 13.46 0.57 -21.48
N ALA A 327 12.71 1.46 -20.83
CA ALA A 327 12.45 2.81 -21.32
C ALA A 327 13.74 3.64 -21.46
N ALA A 328 14.62 3.61 -20.47
CA ALA A 328 15.89 4.32 -20.49
C ALA A 328 16.76 3.90 -21.67
N LYS A 329 16.80 2.60 -21.97
CA LYS A 329 17.52 2.08 -23.14
C LYS A 329 16.99 2.70 -24.44
N ALA A 330 15.69 2.59 -24.68
CA ALA A 330 15.08 3.12 -25.90
C ALA A 330 15.24 4.64 -26.01
N LEU A 331 15.00 5.38 -24.92
CA LEU A 331 15.10 6.83 -24.85
C LEU A 331 16.51 7.33 -25.22
N VAL A 332 17.54 6.67 -24.71
CA VAL A 332 18.94 7.05 -24.97
C VAL A 332 19.41 6.63 -26.36
N ASP A 333 18.96 5.48 -26.87
CA ASP A 333 19.31 5.03 -28.22
C ASP A 333 18.66 5.91 -29.30
N ASP A 334 17.39 6.27 -29.14
CA ASP A 334 16.66 7.19 -30.03
C ASP A 334 17.27 8.59 -30.06
N SER A 335 17.94 8.97 -28.97
CA SER A 335 18.59 10.27 -28.91
C SER A 335 19.82 10.36 -29.84
N GLY A 336 20.22 9.33 -30.59
CA GLY A 336 21.12 9.50 -31.75
C GLY A 336 22.49 10.14 -31.47
N GLY A 337 22.98 10.07 -30.22
CA GLY A 337 24.31 10.56 -29.90
C GLY A 337 25.37 9.73 -30.64
N SER A 338 26.11 10.35 -31.58
CA SER A 338 27.32 9.77 -32.18
C SER A 338 28.21 9.17 -31.09
N LYS A 339 28.90 8.05 -31.38
CA LYS A 339 29.80 7.35 -30.45
C LYS A 339 30.81 8.29 -29.77
N ALA A 340 31.12 9.44 -30.36
CA ALA A 340 32.00 10.48 -29.81
C ALA A 340 31.41 11.31 -28.65
N ARG A 341 30.09 11.28 -28.40
CA ARG A 341 29.42 12.05 -27.31
C ARG A 341 29.17 11.21 -26.05
N GLN A 342 29.75 10.01 -25.97
CA GLN A 342 29.57 9.00 -24.90
C GLN A 342 29.95 9.46 -23.48
N THR A 343 30.62 10.60 -23.33
CA THR A 343 31.11 11.13 -22.04
C THR A 343 30.25 12.24 -21.44
N ARG A 344 29.24 12.76 -22.16
CA ARG A 344 28.32 13.78 -21.61
C ARG A 344 26.99 13.14 -21.19
N GLY A 345 26.55 13.44 -19.98
CA GLY A 345 25.32 12.92 -19.38
C GLY A 345 24.07 13.16 -20.23
N PHE A 346 22.98 12.46 -19.88
CA PHE A 346 21.70 12.57 -20.58
C PHE A 346 21.23 14.03 -20.65
N SER A 347 20.93 14.51 -21.87
CA SER A 347 20.35 15.84 -22.10
C SER A 347 18.87 15.70 -22.43
N PHE A 348 18.01 16.38 -21.69
CA PHE A 348 16.58 16.47 -22.01
C PHE A 348 16.40 17.11 -23.39
N ARG A 349 15.50 16.53 -24.19
CA ARG A 349 15.11 17.02 -25.51
C ARG A 349 13.65 17.48 -25.48
N PRO A 350 13.21 18.32 -26.42
CA PRO A 350 11.80 18.69 -26.52
C PRO A 350 10.86 17.48 -26.58
N SER A 351 11.26 16.40 -27.27
CA SER A 351 10.50 15.14 -27.34
C SER A 351 10.33 14.42 -25.99
N HIS A 352 11.15 14.75 -24.99
CA HIS A 352 11.07 14.17 -23.64
C HIS A 352 10.19 14.98 -22.69
N LEU A 353 9.72 16.17 -23.11
CA LEU A 353 8.84 17.02 -22.28
C LEU A 353 7.51 16.33 -21.93
N VAL A 354 7.07 15.36 -22.73
CA VAL A 354 5.89 14.53 -22.42
C VAL A 354 6.03 13.80 -21.07
N LEU A 355 7.25 13.47 -20.63
CA LEU A 355 7.49 12.84 -19.32
C LEU A 355 7.14 13.79 -18.16
N LEU A 356 7.17 15.11 -18.39
CA LEU A 356 6.78 16.11 -17.39
C LEU A 356 5.26 16.22 -17.22
N LEU A 357 4.46 15.66 -18.13
CA LEU A 357 3.00 15.61 -17.97
C LEU A 357 2.56 14.77 -16.77
N SER A 358 3.45 13.91 -16.24
CA SER A 358 3.23 13.22 -14.97
C SER A 358 3.15 14.19 -13.78
N LEU A 359 3.82 15.35 -13.82
CA LEU A 359 3.97 16.23 -12.65
C LEU A 359 2.68 16.93 -12.22
N PRO A 360 1.87 17.53 -13.12
CA PRO A 360 0.58 18.11 -12.71
C PRO A 360 -0.37 17.07 -12.15
N LEU A 361 -0.44 15.88 -12.78
CA LEU A 361 -1.29 14.80 -12.30
C LEU A 361 -0.79 14.25 -10.95
N LEU A 362 0.52 14.13 -10.78
CA LEU A 362 1.13 13.74 -9.51
C LEU A 362 0.80 14.75 -8.40
N ALA A 363 0.94 16.05 -8.68
CA ALA A 363 0.57 17.11 -7.74
C ALA A 363 -0.92 17.01 -7.37
N TYR A 364 -1.79 16.73 -8.35
CA TYR A 364 -3.21 16.51 -8.10
C TYR A 364 -3.47 15.34 -7.12
N VAL A 365 -2.94 14.15 -7.41
CA VAL A 365 -3.20 12.95 -6.59
C VAL A 365 -2.50 12.99 -5.23
N MET A 366 -1.42 13.76 -5.09
CA MET A 366 -0.73 13.92 -3.81
C MET A 366 -1.39 14.95 -2.89
N LEU A 367 -2.00 16.00 -3.46
CA LEU A 367 -2.47 17.16 -2.70
C LEU A 367 -3.99 17.28 -2.61
N PHE A 368 -4.75 16.72 -3.56
CA PHE A 368 -6.18 16.97 -3.69
C PHE A 368 -7.04 15.70 -3.73
N HIS A 369 -6.75 14.72 -4.58
CA HIS A 369 -7.65 13.55 -4.71
C HIS A 369 -7.71 12.73 -3.42
N GLY A 370 -8.88 12.62 -2.78
CA GLY A 370 -9.04 11.90 -1.51
C GLY A 370 -8.44 12.62 -0.29
N HIS A 371 -8.25 13.95 -0.34
CA HIS A 371 -7.78 14.73 0.81
C HIS A 371 -8.82 14.86 1.96
N PRO A 372 -10.15 14.94 1.73
CA PRO A 372 -11.12 15.09 2.82
C PRO A 372 -11.07 13.95 3.86
N GLN A 373 -10.75 12.74 3.40
CA GLN A 373 -10.57 11.54 4.22
C GLN A 373 -9.40 11.67 5.23
N ILE A 374 -8.38 12.47 4.91
CA ILE A 374 -7.25 12.76 5.80
C ILE A 374 -7.57 13.98 6.67
N ASP A 375 -8.14 15.02 6.09
CA ASP A 375 -8.44 16.28 6.78
C ASP A 375 -9.42 16.11 7.93
N VAL A 376 -10.42 15.23 7.77
CA VAL A 376 -11.38 14.94 8.85
C VAL A 376 -10.69 14.36 10.08
N MET A 377 -9.63 13.56 9.90
CA MET A 377 -8.89 12.98 11.02
C MET A 377 -8.08 14.05 11.77
N HIS A 378 -7.54 15.03 11.05
CA HIS A 378 -6.89 16.19 11.66
C HIS A 378 -7.88 17.10 12.38
N TYR A 379 -9.05 17.33 11.80
CA TYR A 379 -10.14 18.06 12.43
C TYR A 379 -10.53 17.39 13.76
N LEU A 380 -10.91 16.12 13.74
CA LEU A 380 -11.31 15.36 14.94
C LEU A 380 -10.21 15.28 16.00
N ARG A 381 -8.95 15.10 15.58
CA ARG A 381 -7.80 15.10 16.51
C ARG A 381 -7.66 16.41 17.28
N SER A 382 -7.98 17.55 16.65
CA SER A 382 -7.85 18.87 17.26
C SER A 382 -9.00 19.24 18.21
N ARG A 383 -10.09 18.46 18.22
CA ARG A 383 -11.28 18.75 19.03
C ARG A 383 -11.05 18.43 20.51
N PRO A 384 -11.59 19.24 21.43
CA PRO A 384 -11.63 18.91 22.86
C PRO A 384 -12.37 17.59 23.13
N VAL A 385 -12.08 16.95 24.27
CA VAL A 385 -12.68 15.66 24.65
C VAL A 385 -14.18 15.80 24.86
N GLU A 386 -14.62 16.92 25.45
CA GLU A 386 -16.02 17.22 25.77
C GLU A 386 -16.90 17.36 24.53
N GLN A 387 -16.28 17.67 23.39
CA GLN A 387 -16.93 17.85 22.10
C GLN A 387 -16.83 16.60 21.21
N SER A 388 -16.25 15.51 21.73
CA SER A 388 -16.02 14.27 21.00
C SER A 388 -16.04 13.08 21.95
N LEU A 389 -17.15 12.91 22.68
CA LEU A 389 -17.42 11.79 23.58
C LEU A 389 -17.58 10.48 22.81
N SER A 390 -18.30 10.53 21.67
CA SER A 390 -18.41 9.40 20.76
C SER A 390 -18.53 9.86 19.30
N ILE A 391 -17.95 9.07 18.40
CA ILE A 391 -17.86 9.36 16.97
C ILE A 391 -18.20 8.10 16.17
N GLY A 392 -19.18 8.21 15.28
CA GLY A 392 -19.57 7.13 14.35
C GLY A 392 -19.31 7.50 12.90
N PHE A 393 -18.67 6.59 12.17
CA PHE A 393 -18.36 6.75 10.75
C PHE A 393 -19.36 5.94 9.91
N LEU A 394 -20.33 6.62 9.31
CA LEU A 394 -21.34 6.07 8.40
C LEU A 394 -20.88 6.21 6.94
N MET A 395 -19.78 5.55 6.61
CA MET A 395 -19.14 5.59 5.30
C MET A 395 -18.69 4.18 4.92
N PRO A 396 -18.32 3.91 3.64
CA PRO A 396 -17.74 2.62 3.30
C PRO A 396 -16.56 2.32 4.22
N CYS A 397 -16.43 1.07 4.67
CA CYS A 397 -15.40 0.69 5.63
C CYS A 397 -13.99 1.15 5.20
N HIS A 398 -13.12 1.41 6.18
CA HIS A 398 -11.71 1.77 5.97
C HIS A 398 -11.48 2.99 5.04
N SER A 399 -12.45 3.90 4.94
CA SER A 399 -12.35 5.10 4.10
C SER A 399 -11.48 6.21 4.69
N THR A 400 -11.10 6.14 5.97
CA THR A 400 -10.21 7.09 6.62
C THR A 400 -9.08 6.35 7.36
N PRO A 401 -7.95 7.03 7.64
CA PRO A 401 -7.05 6.58 8.69
C PRO A 401 -7.79 6.44 10.02
N TRP A 402 -7.20 5.70 10.96
CA TRP A 402 -7.79 5.49 12.29
C TRP A 402 -6.90 6.11 13.39
N GLN A 403 -6.59 5.37 14.45
CA GLN A 403 -5.85 5.88 15.62
C GLN A 403 -4.40 6.24 15.30
N ALA A 404 -3.80 5.68 14.25
CA ALA A 404 -2.49 6.12 13.75
C ALA A 404 -2.44 7.61 13.33
N TYR A 405 -3.59 8.22 13.04
CA TYR A 405 -3.70 9.66 12.74
C TYR A 405 -4.43 10.40 13.85
N LEU A 406 -5.52 9.83 14.38
CA LEU A 406 -6.38 10.45 15.39
C LEU A 406 -5.69 10.54 16.75
N HIS A 407 -5.10 9.43 17.20
CA HIS A 407 -4.36 9.30 18.45
C HIS A 407 -5.11 9.81 19.69
N ARG A 408 -6.34 9.32 19.86
CA ARG A 408 -7.27 9.69 20.92
C ARG A 408 -7.55 8.47 21.80
N SER A 409 -6.80 8.35 22.88
CA SER A 409 -6.92 7.24 23.83
C SER A 409 -8.19 7.31 24.67
N ASP A 410 -8.76 8.50 24.85
CA ASP A 410 -10.07 8.73 25.46
C ASP A 410 -11.20 8.02 24.70
N LEU A 411 -11.15 8.05 23.36
CA LEU A 411 -12.10 7.38 22.48
C LEU A 411 -11.91 5.87 22.36
N ALA A 412 -10.82 5.33 22.93
CA ALA A 412 -10.49 3.90 22.88
C ALA A 412 -10.80 3.16 24.19
N ARG A 413 -11.26 3.86 25.24
CA ARG A 413 -11.48 3.28 26.58
C ARG A 413 -12.58 2.22 26.58
N ASP A 414 -13.63 2.43 25.80
CA ASP A 414 -14.81 1.56 25.75
C ASP A 414 -14.74 0.58 24.56
N GLY A 415 -13.52 0.17 24.19
CA GLY A 415 -13.27 -0.65 23.02
C GLY A 415 -13.72 0.04 21.74
N ASP A 416 -14.50 -0.66 20.92
CA ASP A 416 -15.01 -0.16 19.65
C ASP A 416 -16.27 0.72 19.82
N GLY A 417 -16.81 0.91 21.03
CA GLY A 417 -18.13 1.54 21.20
C GLY A 417 -18.15 3.06 21.05
N SER A 418 -17.10 3.76 21.49
CA SER A 418 -17.05 5.24 21.48
C SER A 418 -16.49 5.79 20.17
N LEU A 419 -15.73 4.98 19.42
CA LEU A 419 -15.22 5.32 18.10
C LEU A 419 -15.40 4.11 17.19
N TRP A 420 -16.30 4.21 16.22
CA TRP A 420 -16.63 3.10 15.34
C TRP A 420 -16.86 3.52 13.89
N ALA A 421 -16.74 2.54 13.00
CA ALA A 421 -17.07 2.64 11.59
C ALA A 421 -17.82 1.37 11.16
N LEU A 422 -18.61 1.47 10.09
CA LEU A 422 -19.24 0.31 9.46
C LEU A 422 -18.18 -0.75 9.10
N GLY A 423 -18.48 -2.01 9.42
CA GLY A 423 -17.64 -3.16 9.11
C GLY A 423 -17.78 -3.65 7.66
N CYS A 424 -16.80 -4.44 7.21
CA CYS A 424 -16.81 -5.11 5.91
C CYS A 424 -16.07 -6.46 5.99
N GLU A 425 -16.37 -7.22 7.03
CA GLU A 425 -15.69 -8.50 7.26
C GLU A 425 -16.05 -9.49 6.15
N PRO A 426 -15.09 -10.25 5.61
CA PRO A 426 -15.38 -11.23 4.57
C PRO A 426 -16.08 -12.47 5.15
N PRO A 427 -16.64 -13.34 4.28
CA PRO A 427 -17.26 -14.60 4.69
C PRO A 427 -16.20 -15.63 5.14
N LEU A 428 -15.73 -15.52 6.39
CA LEU A 428 -14.67 -16.36 6.94
C LEU A 428 -15.13 -17.74 7.43
N GLN A 429 -16.45 -17.98 7.50
CA GLN A 429 -17.04 -19.19 8.11
C GLN A 429 -17.66 -20.12 7.07
N GLY A 430 -17.16 -20.09 5.84
CA GLY A 430 -17.70 -20.91 4.76
C GLY A 430 -19.10 -20.49 4.32
N GLN A 431 -19.49 -19.23 4.60
CA GLN A 431 -20.69 -18.65 4.00
C GLN A 431 -20.54 -18.61 2.48
N ASP A 432 -21.67 -18.71 1.76
CA ASP A 432 -21.66 -18.56 0.31
C ASP A 432 -21.28 -17.13 -0.08
N ALA A 433 -20.13 -16.99 -0.73
CA ALA A 433 -19.59 -15.69 -1.15
C ALA A 433 -20.49 -14.97 -2.16
N ALA A 434 -21.36 -15.68 -2.89
CA ALA A 434 -22.24 -15.06 -3.89
C ALA A 434 -23.42 -14.30 -3.26
N GLY A 435 -23.91 -14.74 -2.10
CA GLY A 435 -25.05 -14.15 -1.41
C GLY A 435 -24.70 -13.40 -0.12
N TYR A 436 -23.43 -13.41 0.27
CA TYR A 436 -22.96 -12.74 1.48
C TYR A 436 -23.02 -11.22 1.34
N LYS A 437 -23.52 -10.54 2.37
CA LYS A 437 -23.54 -9.08 2.48
C LYS A 437 -22.87 -8.68 3.78
N ASP A 438 -21.92 -7.78 3.69
CA ASP A 438 -21.31 -7.20 4.88
C ASP A 438 -22.16 -6.03 5.43
N GLN A 439 -21.73 -5.44 6.55
CA GLN A 439 -22.46 -4.35 7.19
C GLN A 439 -22.57 -3.10 6.31
N THR A 440 -21.52 -2.81 5.56
CA THR A 440 -21.49 -1.69 4.61
C THR A 440 -22.49 -1.96 3.49
N ASP A 441 -22.55 -3.17 2.95
CA ASP A 441 -23.54 -3.54 1.94
C ASP A 441 -24.97 -3.35 2.46
N VAL A 442 -25.29 -3.91 3.63
CA VAL A 442 -26.63 -3.80 4.22
C VAL A 442 -27.01 -2.34 4.52
N PHE A 443 -26.05 -1.51 4.96
CA PHE A 443 -26.29 -0.09 5.18
C PHE A 443 -26.60 0.67 3.88
N TYR A 444 -25.82 0.43 2.81
CA TYR A 444 -25.99 1.16 1.54
C TYR A 444 -27.14 0.62 0.65
N GLU A 445 -27.76 -0.51 1.00
CA GLU A 445 -28.98 -0.97 0.33
C GLU A 445 -30.21 -0.12 0.67
N ASP A 446 -30.35 0.28 1.93
CA ASP A 446 -31.41 1.15 2.41
C ASP A 446 -30.95 1.86 3.70
N PRO A 447 -30.28 3.02 3.59
CA PRO A 447 -29.70 3.70 4.74
C PRO A 447 -30.74 4.10 5.79
N VAL A 448 -31.93 4.54 5.38
CA VAL A 448 -33.00 4.96 6.31
C VAL A 448 -33.48 3.75 7.10
N LYS A 449 -33.82 2.66 6.41
CA LYS A 449 -34.26 1.42 7.08
C LYS A 449 -33.17 0.87 8.01
N TYR A 450 -31.90 0.96 7.61
CA TYR A 450 -30.79 0.55 8.47
C TYR A 450 -30.76 1.37 9.77
N LEU A 451 -30.83 2.69 9.65
CA LEU A 451 -30.83 3.61 10.80
C LEU A 451 -32.03 3.33 11.72
N GLU A 452 -33.23 3.16 11.17
CA GLU A 452 -34.43 2.85 11.96
C GLU A 452 -34.38 1.47 12.63
N THR A 453 -33.71 0.49 12.02
CA THR A 453 -33.64 -0.89 12.53
C THR A 453 -32.56 -1.07 13.59
N HIS A 454 -31.41 -0.42 13.43
CA HIS A 454 -30.21 -0.69 14.23
C HIS A 454 -29.84 0.41 15.23
N PHE A 455 -30.53 1.56 15.22
CA PHE A 455 -30.37 2.65 16.18
C PHE A 455 -31.64 2.85 17.01
N PRO A 456 -31.54 3.37 18.24
CA PRO A 456 -32.70 3.75 19.04
C PRO A 456 -33.48 4.92 18.40
N HIS A 457 -34.78 5.02 18.66
CA HIS A 457 -35.63 6.08 18.09
C HIS A 457 -35.30 7.50 18.60
N HIS A 458 -34.56 7.63 19.70
CA HIS A 458 -34.18 8.90 20.30
C HIS A 458 -32.69 8.92 20.62
N VAL A 459 -32.08 10.10 20.51
CA VAL A 459 -30.68 10.32 20.88
C VAL A 459 -30.55 10.37 22.39
N ASN A 460 -29.68 9.54 22.97
CA ASN A 460 -29.31 9.63 24.37
C ASN A 460 -28.29 10.78 24.54
N PRO A 461 -28.58 11.83 25.34
CA PRO A 461 -27.71 12.99 25.47
C PRO A 461 -26.37 12.69 26.17
N ASN A 462 -26.24 11.51 26.81
CA ASN A 462 -24.98 11.05 27.38
C ASN A 462 -24.06 10.39 26.35
N PHE A 463 -24.54 10.16 25.12
CA PHE A 463 -23.81 9.56 24.01
C PHE A 463 -23.03 8.29 24.39
N PRO A 464 -23.71 7.28 24.98
CA PRO A 464 -23.04 6.07 25.43
C PRO A 464 -22.35 5.32 24.28
N PRO A 465 -21.34 4.48 24.58
CA PRO A 465 -20.69 3.66 23.58
C PRO A 465 -21.67 2.71 22.90
N SER A 466 -21.58 2.55 21.57
CA SER A 466 -22.36 1.56 20.82
C SER A 466 -22.07 0.14 21.32
N PRO A 467 -23.10 -0.68 21.65
CA PRO A 467 -22.89 -2.01 22.21
C PRO A 467 -22.24 -3.01 21.24
N LEU A 468 -22.63 -2.96 19.96
CA LEU A 468 -22.09 -3.83 18.91
C LEU A 468 -22.12 -3.09 17.57
N PRO A 469 -21.25 -2.08 17.38
CA PRO A 469 -21.28 -1.23 16.19
C PRO A 469 -20.82 -1.95 14.92
N ARG A 470 -20.13 -3.09 15.05
CA ARG A 470 -19.72 -3.95 13.94
C ARG A 470 -19.54 -5.38 14.38
N SER A 471 -19.51 -6.29 13.40
CA SER A 471 -19.06 -7.66 13.62
C SER A 471 -17.60 -7.66 14.10
N ARG A 472 -17.28 -8.48 15.10
CA ARG A 472 -15.92 -8.59 15.61
C ARG A 472 -15.03 -9.28 14.57
N PRO A 473 -13.92 -8.66 14.14
CA PRO A 473 -13.05 -9.25 13.13
C PRO A 473 -12.53 -10.63 13.57
N GLY A 474 -12.63 -11.63 12.69
CA GLY A 474 -12.17 -12.99 12.97
C GLY A 474 -13.05 -13.83 13.92
N VAL A 475 -14.22 -13.33 14.33
CA VAL A 475 -15.14 -14.03 15.24
C VAL A 475 -16.40 -14.50 14.50
N ALA A 476 -16.96 -15.63 14.93
CA ALA A 476 -18.26 -16.13 14.47
C ALA A 476 -19.37 -15.11 14.69
N ALA A 477 -20.20 -14.89 13.68
CA ALA A 477 -21.39 -14.07 13.85
C ALA A 477 -22.51 -14.95 14.45
N ASP A 478 -22.99 -14.58 15.64
CA ASP A 478 -24.06 -15.32 16.32
C ASP A 478 -25.43 -15.17 15.64
N ALA A 479 -25.59 -14.13 14.81
CA ALA A 479 -26.76 -13.87 13.97
C ALA A 479 -26.34 -13.18 12.67
N THR A 480 -27.20 -13.22 11.64
CA THR A 480 -26.89 -12.71 10.30
C THR A 480 -26.54 -11.21 10.30
N TYR A 481 -27.33 -10.38 10.99
CA TYR A 481 -27.15 -8.92 11.09
C TYR A 481 -27.31 -8.45 12.54
N PRO A 482 -26.31 -8.68 13.42
CA PRO A 482 -26.45 -8.53 14.87
C PRO A 482 -26.21 -7.11 15.39
N TRP A 483 -25.92 -6.15 14.49
CA TRP A 483 -25.38 -4.84 14.87
C TRP A 483 -26.38 -4.02 15.69
N ARG A 484 -25.85 -3.35 16.71
CA ARG A 484 -26.61 -2.47 17.60
C ARG A 484 -25.79 -1.24 17.89
N HIS A 485 -26.34 -0.09 17.52
CA HIS A 485 -25.69 1.20 17.64
C HIS A 485 -26.38 2.07 18.67
N GLU A 486 -25.60 2.99 19.24
CA GLU A 486 -26.10 4.19 19.89
C GLU A 486 -25.84 5.39 18.98
N TRP A 487 -26.67 6.42 19.10
CA TRP A 487 -26.45 7.67 18.37
C TRP A 487 -25.19 8.37 18.93
N PRO A 488 -24.12 8.55 18.13
CA PRO A 488 -22.88 9.13 18.61
C PRO A 488 -22.99 10.66 18.68
N GLN A 489 -22.15 11.31 19.47
CA GLN A 489 -22.15 12.78 19.53
C GLN A 489 -21.83 13.40 18.17
N SER A 490 -20.88 12.81 17.43
CA SER A 490 -20.52 13.22 16.07
C SER A 490 -20.69 12.07 15.08
N LEU A 491 -21.28 12.38 13.93
CA LEU A 491 -21.38 11.50 12.77
C LEU A 491 -20.44 11.99 11.67
N VAL A 492 -19.74 11.06 11.03
CA VAL A 492 -18.84 11.33 9.91
C VAL A 492 -19.28 10.49 8.71
N PHE A 493 -19.48 11.12 7.56
CA PHE A 493 -19.93 10.43 6.35
C PHE A 493 -19.56 11.21 5.09
N PHE A 494 -19.67 10.56 3.93
CA PHE A 494 -19.52 11.23 2.64
C PHE A 494 -20.79 11.98 2.25
N GLY A 495 -20.65 13.08 1.51
CA GLY A 495 -21.78 13.92 1.10
C GLY A 495 -22.85 13.16 0.30
N ALA A 496 -22.45 12.12 -0.45
CA ALA A 496 -23.35 11.23 -1.16
C ALA A 496 -24.45 10.62 -0.26
N LEU A 497 -24.15 10.35 1.02
CA LEU A 497 -25.15 9.81 1.95
C LEU A 497 -26.30 10.80 2.21
N LEU A 498 -26.07 12.10 2.11
CA LEU A 498 -27.11 13.12 2.27
C LEU A 498 -28.02 13.25 1.04
N GLU A 499 -27.60 12.70 -0.10
CA GLU A 499 -28.40 12.65 -1.33
C GLU A 499 -29.39 11.48 -1.33
N GLU A 500 -29.21 10.50 -0.43
CA GLU A 500 -30.14 9.40 -0.22
C GLU A 500 -31.45 9.89 0.40
N ASN A 501 -32.56 9.47 -0.18
CA ASN A 501 -33.89 9.96 0.19
C ASN A 501 -34.19 9.71 1.68
N GLY A 502 -34.50 10.79 2.41
CA GLY A 502 -34.91 10.73 3.82
C GLY A 502 -33.78 10.73 4.85
N VAL A 503 -32.52 10.48 4.46
CA VAL A 503 -31.40 10.44 5.42
C VAL A 503 -31.14 11.82 6.03
N ARG A 504 -31.06 12.86 5.20
CA ARG A 504 -30.86 14.24 5.67
C ARG A 504 -31.98 14.67 6.64
N ASP A 505 -33.22 14.43 6.27
CA ASP A 505 -34.38 14.86 7.08
C ASP A 505 -34.42 14.12 8.42
N LEU A 506 -34.12 12.81 8.42
CA LEU A 506 -34.01 12.01 9.64
C LEU A 506 -32.94 12.57 10.60
N LEU A 507 -31.74 12.87 10.10
CA LEU A 507 -30.66 13.40 10.94
C LEU A 507 -31.00 14.79 11.51
N ILE A 508 -31.64 15.66 10.73
CA ILE A 508 -32.10 16.97 11.20
C ILE A 508 -33.18 16.82 12.27
N GLN A 509 -34.15 15.93 12.07
CA GLN A 509 -35.21 15.65 13.06
C GLN A 509 -34.63 15.12 14.38
N LEU A 510 -33.55 14.33 14.31
CA LEU A 510 -32.80 13.85 15.45
C LEU A 510 -31.88 14.90 16.08
N GLY A 511 -31.83 16.14 15.56
CA GLY A 511 -31.07 17.25 16.14
C GLY A 511 -29.59 17.31 15.73
N TYR A 512 -29.19 16.63 14.65
CA TYR A 512 -27.84 16.76 14.10
C TYR A 512 -27.73 17.93 13.12
N LYS A 513 -26.60 18.66 13.19
CA LYS A 513 -26.26 19.74 12.27
C LYS A 513 -24.83 19.62 11.76
N GLU A 514 -24.59 20.10 10.56
CA GLU A 514 -23.25 20.17 10.00
C GLU A 514 -22.37 21.15 10.78
N VAL A 515 -21.22 20.67 11.27
CA VAL A 515 -20.22 21.50 11.97
C VAL A 515 -18.92 21.64 11.19
N TRP A 516 -18.68 20.74 10.22
CA TRP A 516 -17.50 20.77 9.37
C TRP A 516 -17.79 20.02 8.08
N HIS A 517 -17.27 20.54 6.96
CA HIS A 517 -17.26 19.80 5.70
C HIS A 517 -16.01 20.17 4.89
N VAL A 518 -15.55 19.23 4.09
CA VAL A 518 -14.56 19.47 3.04
C VAL A 518 -14.98 18.71 1.79
N GLY A 519 -15.20 19.46 0.71
CA GLY A 519 -15.59 18.89 -0.58
C GLY A 519 -14.48 18.07 -1.24
N SER A 520 -14.87 17.16 -2.14
CA SER A 520 -13.95 16.46 -3.04
C SER A 520 -14.28 16.82 -4.48
N LEU A 521 -13.27 16.93 -5.34
CA LEU A 521 -13.47 17.19 -6.77
C LEU A 521 -13.98 15.95 -7.51
N TRP A 522 -13.38 14.79 -7.22
CA TRP A 522 -13.63 13.57 -7.96
C TRP A 522 -13.33 12.33 -7.12
N GLU A 523 -14.26 11.36 -7.17
CA GLU A 523 -14.21 10.05 -6.51
C GLU A 523 -14.84 9.01 -7.45
N GLU A 524 -14.17 7.87 -7.62
CA GLU A 524 -14.62 6.77 -8.48
C GLU A 524 -15.87 6.08 -7.92
N ASP A 525 -15.87 5.82 -6.60
CA ASP A 525 -16.99 5.21 -5.89
C ASP A 525 -18.08 6.26 -5.66
N SER A 526 -19.29 6.00 -6.18
CA SER A 526 -20.43 6.91 -6.02
C SER A 526 -20.77 7.18 -4.56
N ARG A 527 -20.56 6.19 -3.68
CA ARG A 527 -20.82 6.31 -2.23
C ARG A 527 -19.84 7.23 -1.52
N ARG A 528 -18.71 7.58 -2.15
CA ARG A 528 -17.66 8.46 -1.60
C ARG A 528 -17.73 9.90 -2.11
N ARG A 529 -18.70 10.22 -2.97
CA ARG A 529 -18.84 11.56 -3.57
C ARG A 529 -19.32 12.59 -2.55
N GLY A 530 -19.19 13.87 -2.91
CA GLY A 530 -19.60 15.00 -2.08
C GLY A 530 -18.58 15.45 -1.03
N GLY A 531 -17.44 14.77 -0.91
CA GLY A 531 -16.45 15.06 0.14
C GLY A 531 -16.89 14.51 1.50
N VAL A 532 -16.22 14.89 2.58
CA VAL A 532 -16.49 14.37 3.92
C VAL A 532 -17.16 15.45 4.77
N HIS A 533 -18.21 15.06 5.48
CA HIS A 533 -19.01 15.90 6.36
C HIS A 533 -18.92 15.36 7.79
N VAL A 534 -18.89 16.28 8.75
CA VAL A 534 -19.06 15.98 10.17
C VAL A 534 -20.30 16.70 10.68
N TRP A 535 -21.25 15.91 11.17
CA TRP A 535 -22.48 16.39 11.79
C TRP A 535 -22.43 16.12 13.28
N GLN A 536 -22.88 17.07 14.09
CA GLN A 536 -22.86 16.98 15.55
C GLN A 536 -24.25 17.27 16.12
N HIS A 537 -24.62 16.58 17.20
CA HIS A 537 -25.91 16.73 17.85
C HIS A 537 -25.99 18.05 18.67
N ASP A 538 -27.13 18.73 18.59
CA ASP A 538 -27.39 20.07 19.14
C ASP A 538 -27.31 20.20 20.67
N SER A 539 -27.37 19.10 21.43
CA SER A 539 -27.29 19.12 22.91
C SER A 539 -25.96 19.63 23.47
N VAL A 540 -25.03 20.05 22.59
CA VAL A 540 -23.72 20.65 22.91
C VAL A 540 -23.76 22.19 22.87
N ALA A 541 -24.86 22.81 22.39
CA ALA A 541 -25.00 24.26 22.32
C ALA A 541 -25.56 24.88 23.61
N LEU A 542 -24.98 24.57 24.78
CA LEU A 542 -25.21 25.31 26.03
C LEU A 542 -23.94 25.37 26.89
#